data_AF-S6GQJ4-F1
#
_entry.id   AF-S6GQJ4-F1
#
_cell.length_a   1.000
_cell.length_b   1.000
_cell.length_c   1.000
_cell.angle_alpha   90.00
_cell.angle_beta   90.00
_cell.angle_gamma   90.00
#
_symmetry.space_group_name_H-M   'P 1'
#
loop_
_entity.id
_entity.type
_entity.pdbx_description
1 polymer ?
#
loop_
_entity_poly.entity_id
_entity_poly.type
_entity_poly.pdbx_seq_one_letter_code
_entity_poly.pdbx_strand_id
1 'polypeptide(L)' 'MYLVELALDMARQVLKPKGIFVAKVFQGEGFDEYVKDVRSSFDKVITRKPASSRPRSREVYILGRGFKG' A
#
# COMPACT_ATOMS: atom_id res chain seq x y z
N MET A 1 -2.78 3.74 -11.41
CA MET A 1 -2.81 3.24 -10.03
C MET A 1 -4.14 2.54 -9.65
N TYR A 2 -5.19 2.72 -10.44
CA TYR A 2 -6.54 2.14 -10.28
C TYR A 2 -6.70 0.81 -9.54
N LEU A 3 -6.01 -0.27 -9.93
CA LEU A 3 -6.20 -1.58 -9.29
C LEU A 3 -5.91 -1.55 -7.77
N VAL A 4 -4.88 -0.81 -7.35
CA VAL A 4 -4.48 -0.77 -5.94
C VAL A 4 -5.27 0.28 -5.15
N GLU A 5 -5.86 1.27 -5.83
CA GLU A 5 -6.86 2.17 -5.27
C GLU A 5 -8.13 1.40 -4.92
N LEU A 6 -8.64 0.56 -5.83
CA LEU A 6 -9.77 -0.33 -5.56
C LEU A 6 -9.46 -1.32 -4.41
N ALA A 7 -8.23 -1.84 -4.35
CA ALA A 7 -7.83 -2.74 -3.26
C ALA A 7 -7.81 -2.02 -1.89
N LEU A 8 -7.38 -0.75 -1.86
CA LEU A 8 -7.41 0.06 -0.64
C LEU A 8 -8.86 0.41 -0.24
N ASP A 9 -9.71 0.72 -1.21
CA ASP A 9 -11.14 0.96 -0.98
C ASP A 9 -11.83 -0.28 -0.39
N MET A 10 -11.58 -1.46 -0.95
CA MET A 10 -12.05 -2.72 -0.38
C MET A 10 -11.52 -2.92 1.06
N ALA A 11 -10.22 -2.68 1.28
CA ALA A 11 -9.63 -2.80 2.61
C ALA A 11 -10.31 -1.88 3.64
N ARG A 12 -10.70 -0.66 3.26
CA ARG A 12 -11.44 0.26 4.13
C ARG A 12 -12.81 -0.27 4.54
N GLN A 13 -13.43 -1.11 3.72
CA GLN A 13 -14.77 -1.65 3.97
C GLN A 13 -14.75 -2.95 4.78
N VAL A 14 -13.68 -3.75 4.67
CA VAL A 14 -13.68 -5.14 5.19
C VAL A 14 -12.64 -5.42 6.26
N LEU A 15 -11.63 -4.56 6.39
CA LEU A 15 -10.51 -4.82 7.30
C LEU A 15 -10.93 -4.46 8.72
N LYS A 16 -10.74 -5.39 9.66
CA LYS A 16 -10.95 -5.10 11.08
C LYS A 16 -9.98 -4.01 11.58
N PRO A 17 -10.35 -3.25 12.63
CA PRO A 17 -9.42 -2.37 13.32
C PRO A 17 -8.10 -3.06 13.64
N LYS A 18 -7.01 -2.31 13.52
CA LYS A 18 -5.62 -2.79 13.66
C LYS A 18 -5.16 -3.83 12.63
N GLY A 19 -5.95 -4.09 11.59
CA GLY A 19 -5.58 -4.96 10.47
C GLY A 19 -4.37 -4.46 9.66
N ILE A 20 -3.95 -5.30 8.72
CA ILE A 20 -2.78 -5.07 7.85
C ILE A 20 -3.21 -5.14 6.39
N PHE A 21 -2.70 -4.21 5.59
CA PHE A 21 -2.84 -4.17 4.14
C PHE A 21 -1.46 -4.21 3.48
N VAL A 22 -1.31 -5.03 2.44
CA VAL A 22 -0.08 -5.13 1.65
C VAL A 22 -0.42 -5.10 0.17
N ALA A 23 0.18 -4.17 -0.57
CA ALA A 23 0.01 -4.07 -2.01
C ALA A 23 1.35 -3.97 -2.72
N LYS A 24 1.51 -4.73 -3.79
CA LYS A 24 2.60 -4.60 -4.75
C LYS A 24 2.23 -3.49 -5.74
N VAL A 25 3.12 -2.52 -5.90
CA VAL A 25 2.91 -1.36 -6.77
C VAL A 25 4.17 -1.09 -7.59
N PHE A 26 4.03 -0.32 -8.66
CA PHE A 26 5.16 0.21 -9.41
C PHE A 26 5.35 1.68 -9.03
N GLN A 27 6.58 2.06 -8.66
CA GLN A 27 6.92 3.47 -8.46
C GLN A 27 6.83 4.20 -9.79
N GLY A 28 5.99 5.21 -9.88
CA GLY A 28 5.67 5.95 -11.09
C GLY A 28 4.63 7.02 -10.81
N GLU A 29 3.93 7.45 -11.85
CA GLU A 29 2.83 8.40 -11.73
C GLU A 29 1.75 7.90 -10.75
N GLY A 30 1.30 8.79 -9.86
CA GLY A 30 0.31 8.49 -8.81
C GLY A 30 0.83 7.72 -7.60
N PHE A 31 2.11 7.33 -7.55
CA PHE A 31 2.66 6.56 -6.43
C PHE A 31 2.62 7.33 -5.11
N ASP A 32 3.08 8.58 -5.10
CA ASP A 32 3.16 9.38 -3.86
C ASP A 32 1.77 9.75 -3.32
N GLU A 33 0.83 10.04 -4.22
CA GLU A 33 -0.59 10.27 -3.89
C GLU A 33 -1.21 9.03 -3.27
N TYR A 34 -0.96 7.86 -3.87
CA TYR A 34 -1.42 6.60 -3.31
C TYR A 34 -0.80 6.29 -1.93
N VAL A 35 0.51 6.51 -1.74
CA VAL A 35 1.15 6.33 -0.42
C VAL A 35 0.55 7.27 0.62
N LYS A 36 0.24 8.52 0.25
CA LYS A 36 -0.44 9.49 1.11
C LYS A 36 -1.84 8.99 1.47
N ASP A 37 -2.58 8.43 0.52
CA ASP A 37 -3.91 7.88 0.75
C ASP A 37 -3.87 6.67 1.71
N VAL A 38 -2.91 5.75 1.54
CA VAL A 38 -2.69 4.65 2.49
C VAL A 38 -2.33 5.19 3.88
N ARG A 39 -1.48 6.22 4.00
CA ARG A 39 -1.12 6.81 5.30
C ARG A 39 -2.30 7.43 6.05
N SER A 40 -3.33 7.89 5.33
CA SER A 40 -4.55 8.36 5.97
C SER A 40 -5.23 7.24 6.76
N SER A 41 -5.21 6.01 6.23
CA SER A 41 -6.00 4.87 6.73
C SER A 41 -5.27 3.97 7.74
N PHE A 42 -3.93 4.04 7.83
CA PHE A 42 -3.12 3.15 8.69
C PHE A 42 -2.23 3.92 9.67
N ASP A 43 -1.97 3.34 10.85
CA ASP A 43 -1.06 3.89 11.88
C ASP A 43 0.39 4.00 11.37
N LYS A 44 0.83 3.01 10.59
CA LYS A 44 2.19 2.98 10.02
C LYS A 44 2.16 2.47 8.58
N VAL A 45 2.86 3.18 7.70
CA VAL A 45 3.02 2.79 6.29
C VAL A 45 4.50 2.68 5.95
N ILE A 46 4.91 1.55 5.38
CA ILE A 46 6.29 1.25 5.01
C ILE A 46 6.34 0.85 3.54
N THR A 47 7.25 1.45 2.78
CA THR A 47 7.58 0.99 1.42
C THR A 47 8.81 0.11 1.47
N ARG A 48 8.76 -1.08 0.86
CA ARG A 48 9.87 -2.04 0.81
C ARG A 48 10.04 -2.62 -0.58
N LYS A 49 11.30 -2.73 -1.03
CA LYS A 49 11.69 -3.53 -2.19
C LYS A 49 12.32 -4.83 -1.69
N PRO A 50 11.63 -5.99 -1.79
CA PRO A 50 12.17 -7.28 -1.37
C PRO A 50 13.43 -7.66 -2.15
N ALA A 51 14.31 -8.46 -1.53
CA ALA A 51 15.49 -9.01 -2.20
C ALA A 51 15.14 -9.94 -3.37
N SER A 52 13.94 -10.52 -3.37
CA SER A 52 13.41 -11.34 -4.46
C SER A 52 12.94 -10.53 -5.67
N SER A 53 12.82 -9.19 -5.56
CA SER A 53 12.46 -8.33 -6.68
C SER A 53 13.67 -8.08 -7.58
N ARG A 54 13.47 -8.11 -8.90
CA ARG A 54 14.53 -7.82 -9.88
C ARG A 54 15.08 -6.39 -9.65
N PRO A 55 16.41 -6.18 -9.62
CA PRO A 55 17.00 -4.87 -9.37
C PRO A 55 16.47 -3.77 -10.29
N ARG A 56 16.33 -4.06 -11.59
CA ARG A 56 15.80 -3.15 -12.62
C ARG A 56 14.30 -2.87 -12.55
N SER A 57 13.53 -3.64 -11.77
CA SER A 57 12.09 -3.42 -11.65
C SER A 57 11.82 -2.19 -10.79
N ARG A 58 10.84 -1.37 -11.18
CA ARG A 58 10.33 -0.25 -10.36
C ARG A 58 9.31 -0.71 -9.30
N GLU A 59 9.18 -2.02 -9.12
CA GLU A 59 8.25 -2.63 -8.18
C GLU A 59 8.71 -2.44 -6.73
N VAL A 60 7.74 -2.09 -5.88
CA VAL A 60 7.86 -2.05 -4.43
C VAL A 60 6.57 -2.58 -3.79
N TYR A 61 6.65 -2.93 -2.52
CA TYR A 61 5.49 -3.25 -1.69
C TYR A 61 5.21 -2.10 -0.72
N ILE A 62 3.95 -1.71 -0.61
CA ILE A 62 3.45 -0.81 0.42
C ILE A 62 2.79 -1.69 1.50
N LEU A 63 3.23 -1.51 2.73
CA LEU A 63 2.73 -2.21 3.91
C LEU A 63 2.09 -1.19 4.86
N GLY A 64 0.76 -1.20 4.93
CA GLY A 64 -0.03 -0.48 5.91
C GLY A 64 -0.32 -1.37 7.12
N ARG A 65 0.08 -0.92 8.32
CA ARG A 65 -0.16 -1.62 9.59
C ARG A 65 -1.00 -0.76 10.51
N GLY A 66 -1.91 -1.39 11.24
CA GLY A 66 -2.73 -0.70 12.22
C GLY A 66 -3.84 0.08 11.53
N PHE A 67 -4.75 -0.61 10.85
CA PHE A 67 -5.91 0.04 10.25
C PHE A 67 -6.70 0.82 11.31
N LYS A 68 -7.08 2.07 11.00
CA LYS A 68 -7.60 3.04 11.97
C LYS A 68 -9.11 2.95 12.23
N GLY A 69 -9.89 2.30 11.38
CA GLY A 69 -11.36 2.26 11.52
C GLY A 69 -11.98 1.03 10.93
#